data_AF-A0A4V6RRB1-F1
#
_entry.id   AF-A0A4V6RRB1-F1
#
_cell.length_a   1.000
_cell.length_b   1.000
_cell.length_c   1.000
_cell.angle_alpha   90.00
_cell.angle_beta   90.00
_cell.angle_gamma   90.00
#
_symmetry.space_group_name_H-M   'P 1'
#
loop_
_entity.id
_entity.type
_entity.pdbx_description
1 polymer ?
#
loop_
_entity_poly.entity_id
_entity_poly.type
_entity_poly.pdbx_seq_one_letter_code
_entity_poly.pdbx_strand_id
1 'polypeptide(L)'
;MHVQHQQKIKARLELPLQPASEDIWDKKYRLKDLDGVPVDTTVHDSYVRVARALADVERENRREPTFKAFLWALENGATPAGRIMSNAGASAYKPKTSTINCTVSETIHDSMDDILAKAHQAGLTLKSGAGIGYDFSTLRPKGAMVAGAGASTSGPLSFMDIFDRVCATVSSAGARRGAQMATFDVGHPDARDFIRCKRENGRLRNFNLSLLITDDFINAVKMNAEWPLTFPVLAAERHKLDLDDPTQVLWREWPVKDDYVVREDGLVACRIYDTIKATKLWNQIMSSTYDYAEPGFILIDRVNELNNNWFCEHIRATNP
;
A
#
# COMPACT_ATOMS: atom_id res chain seq x y z
N MET A 1 18.93 50.62 -13.15
CA MET A 1 17.59 50.03 -13.37
C MET A 1 17.47 48.54 -12.98
N HIS A 2 18.56 47.78 -12.80
CA HIS A 2 18.47 46.38 -12.34
C HIS A 2 18.33 46.17 -10.82
N VAL A 3 18.54 47.21 -10.00
CA VAL A 3 18.48 47.11 -8.52
C VAL A 3 17.05 47.26 -7.97
N GLN A 4 16.13 47.86 -8.74
CA GLN A 4 14.74 48.09 -8.30
C GLN A 4 13.79 46.91 -8.55
N HIS A 5 14.22 45.87 -9.28
CA HIS A 5 13.37 44.70 -9.53
C HIS A 5 13.44 43.65 -8.41
N GLN A 6 14.47 43.69 -7.55
CA GLN A 6 14.57 42.81 -6.38
C GLN A 6 13.76 43.29 -5.16
N GLN A 7 13.31 44.56 -5.14
CA GLN A 7 12.54 45.14 -4.02
C GLN A 7 11.02 44.94 -4.12
N LYS A 8 10.53 44.20 -5.12
CA LYS A 8 9.09 43.92 -5.32
C LYS A 8 8.72 42.44 -5.23
N ILE A 9 9.49 41.64 -4.49
CA ILE A 9 8.97 40.35 -4.02
C ILE A 9 7.99 40.68 -2.90
N LYS A 10 6.69 40.62 -3.25
CA LYS A 10 5.51 40.83 -2.41
C LYS A 10 5.81 40.62 -0.92
N ALA A 11 5.55 41.66 -0.11
CA ALA A 11 5.24 41.48 1.29
C ALA A 11 4.21 40.35 1.37
N ARG A 12 4.63 39.18 1.85
CA ARG A 12 3.75 38.05 2.11
C ARG A 12 2.72 38.63 3.08
N LEU A 13 1.45 38.65 2.69
CA LEU A 13 0.38 38.87 3.66
C LEU A 13 0.60 37.78 4.72
N GLU A 14 1.14 38.17 5.88
CA GLU A 14 1.31 37.31 7.04
C GLU A 14 -0.09 37.04 7.58
N LEU A 15 -0.80 36.16 6.87
CA LEU A 15 -2.06 35.64 7.36
C LEU A 15 -1.72 34.78 8.58
N PRO A 16 -2.33 35.03 9.73
CA PRO A 16 -2.16 34.17 10.88
C PRO A 16 -2.63 32.76 10.53
N LEU A 17 -2.04 31.76 11.19
CA LEU A 17 -2.52 30.39 11.05
C LEU A 17 -3.96 30.32 11.52
N GLN A 18 -4.76 29.49 10.84
CA GLN A 18 -6.08 29.16 11.32
C GLN A 18 -5.95 28.33 12.61
N PRO A 19 -6.86 28.45 13.60
CA PRO A 19 -6.79 27.67 14.83
C PRO A 19 -6.66 26.15 14.60
N ALA A 20 -7.32 25.62 13.56
CA ALA A 20 -7.19 24.22 13.17
C ALA A 20 -5.78 23.86 12.67
N SER A 21 -5.09 24.78 11.98
CA SER A 21 -3.72 24.59 11.51
C SER A 21 -2.74 24.57 12.68
N GLU A 22 -2.92 25.45 13.65
CA GLU A 22 -2.13 25.48 14.89
C GLU A 22 -2.31 24.18 15.69
N ASP A 23 -3.55 23.73 15.88
CA ASP A 23 -3.86 22.48 16.56
C ASP A 23 -3.24 21.25 15.87
N ILE A 24 -3.33 21.20 14.52
CA ILE A 24 -2.72 20.13 13.73
C ILE A 24 -1.21 20.15 13.84
N TRP A 25 -0.58 21.32 13.76
CA TRP A 25 0.87 21.46 13.93
C TRP A 25 1.29 21.00 15.32
N ASP A 26 0.68 21.52 16.39
CA ASP A 26 1.06 21.19 17.76
C ASP A 26 0.88 19.69 18.09
N LYS A 27 -0.17 19.05 17.57
CA LYS A 27 -0.44 17.63 17.81
C LYS A 27 0.37 16.68 16.93
N LYS A 28 0.64 17.03 15.67
CA LYS A 28 1.16 16.08 14.66
C LYS A 28 2.58 16.36 14.16
N TYR A 29 3.03 17.61 14.21
CA TYR A 29 4.26 18.05 13.53
C TYR A 29 5.27 18.71 14.45
N ARG A 30 4.83 19.40 15.50
CA ARG A 30 5.69 20.04 16.49
C ARG A 30 6.53 18.98 17.20
N LEU A 31 7.85 19.16 17.16
CA LEU A 31 8.74 18.32 17.94
C LEU A 31 8.61 18.68 19.42
N LYS A 32 8.40 17.65 20.23
CA LYS A 32 8.33 17.71 21.69
C LYS A 32 9.27 16.65 22.24
N ASP A 33 9.82 16.89 23.41
CA ASP A 33 10.60 15.89 24.14
C ASP A 33 9.70 14.85 24.81
N LEU A 34 10.30 14.00 25.66
CA LEU A 34 9.59 12.90 26.33
C LEU A 34 8.56 13.39 27.36
N ASP A 35 8.76 14.57 27.94
CA ASP A 35 7.85 15.18 28.91
C ASP A 35 6.76 16.03 28.23
N GLY A 36 6.79 16.09 26.89
CA GLY A 36 5.83 16.85 26.08
C GLY A 36 6.18 18.33 25.96
N VAL A 37 7.37 18.74 26.41
CA VAL A 37 7.84 20.12 26.30
C VAL A 37 8.21 20.39 24.85
N PRO A 38 7.72 21.49 24.25
CA PRO A 38 8.10 21.88 22.90
C PRO A 38 9.60 22.06 22.70
N VAL A 39 10.16 21.33 21.74
CA VAL A 39 11.50 21.58 21.18
C VAL A 39 11.40 22.60 20.05
N ASP A 40 10.44 22.40 19.14
CA ASP A 40 10.07 23.42 18.16
C ASP A 40 9.10 24.40 18.83
N THR A 41 9.49 25.66 19.05
CA THR A 41 8.62 26.64 19.72
C THR A 41 7.60 27.27 18.76
N THR A 42 7.98 27.41 17.48
CA THR A 42 7.16 27.95 16.39
C THR A 42 7.16 27.04 15.16
N VAL A 43 6.25 27.28 14.21
CA VAL A 43 6.25 26.58 12.92
C VAL A 43 7.56 26.82 12.15
N HIS A 44 8.13 28.02 12.25
CA HIS A 44 9.41 28.35 11.63
C HIS A 44 10.54 27.49 12.22
N ASP A 45 10.54 27.21 13.53
CA ASP A 45 11.54 26.31 14.14
C ASP A 45 11.45 24.90 13.55
N SER A 46 10.24 24.39 13.29
CA SER A 46 10.05 23.13 12.58
C SER A 46 10.65 23.19 11.16
N TYR A 47 10.51 24.31 10.46
CA TYR A 47 11.12 24.50 9.13
C TYR A 47 12.64 24.54 9.19
N VAL A 48 13.21 25.27 10.15
CA VAL A 48 14.66 25.33 10.38
C VAL A 48 15.21 23.94 10.67
N ARG A 49 14.58 23.17 11.57
CA ARG A 49 14.98 21.79 11.89
C ARG A 49 14.98 20.90 10.65
N VAL A 50 13.89 20.91 9.88
CA VAL A 50 13.76 20.08 8.67
C VAL A 50 14.79 20.51 7.61
N ALA A 51 14.92 21.80 7.33
CA ALA A 51 15.88 22.31 6.36
C ALA A 51 17.33 21.95 6.74
N ARG A 52 17.67 22.05 8.03
CA ARG A 52 19.00 21.69 8.54
C ARG A 52 19.27 20.21 8.34
N ALA A 53 18.35 19.35 8.78
CA ALA A 53 18.48 17.91 8.64
C ALA A 53 18.64 17.45 7.18
N LEU A 54 17.92 18.09 6.26
CA LEU A 54 18.04 17.81 4.82
C LEU A 54 19.36 18.31 4.23
N ALA A 55 19.93 19.40 4.76
CA ALA A 55 21.19 19.95 4.27
C ALA A 55 22.42 19.22 4.84
N ASP A 56 22.33 18.60 6.01
CA ASP A 56 23.48 18.00 6.70
C ASP A 56 24.09 16.78 5.98
N VAL A 57 23.32 16.13 5.09
CA VAL A 57 23.82 15.04 4.22
C VAL A 57 24.78 15.54 3.13
N GLU A 58 24.76 16.85 2.83
CA GLU A 58 25.65 17.46 1.86
C GLU A 58 27.09 17.57 2.37
N ARG A 59 28.02 17.75 1.42
CA ARG A 59 29.41 18.11 1.72
C ARG A 59 29.47 19.44 2.46
N GLU A 60 30.46 19.61 3.33
CA GLU A 60 30.58 20.76 4.23
C GLU A 60 30.44 22.13 3.53
N ASN A 61 31.10 22.31 2.38
CA ASN A 61 31.04 23.54 1.59
C ASN A 61 29.67 23.82 0.93
N ARG A 62 28.77 22.84 0.92
CA ARG A 62 27.42 22.92 0.34
C ARG A 62 26.31 22.99 1.40
N ARG A 63 26.58 22.58 2.64
CA ARG A 63 25.58 22.54 3.72
C ARG A 63 24.86 23.87 3.93
N GLU A 64 25.61 24.95 4.13
CA GLU A 64 25.00 26.27 4.39
C GLU A 64 24.20 26.83 3.20
N PRO A 65 24.71 26.83 1.96
CA PRO A 65 23.91 27.20 0.79
C PRO A 65 22.64 26.35 0.64
N THR A 66 22.73 25.03 0.83
CA THR A 66 21.60 24.12 0.71
C THR A 66 20.56 24.31 1.82
N PHE A 67 21.01 24.52 3.07
CA PHE A 67 20.15 24.85 4.20
C PHE A 67 19.29 26.08 3.91
N LYS A 68 19.91 27.16 3.42
CA LYS A 68 19.19 28.40 3.07
C LYS A 68 18.18 28.18 1.96
N ALA A 69 18.52 27.36 0.96
CA ALA A 69 17.61 27.02 -0.13
C ALA A 69 16.40 26.22 0.34
N PHE A 70 16.60 25.21 1.20
CA PHE A 70 15.49 24.43 1.77
C PHE A 70 14.60 25.26 2.69
N LEU A 71 15.18 26.09 3.56
CA LEU A 71 14.41 26.95 4.45
C LEU A 71 13.54 27.91 3.63
N TRP A 72 14.13 28.58 2.63
CA TRP A 72 13.36 29.43 1.72
C TRP A 72 12.22 28.67 1.05
N ALA A 73 12.45 27.44 0.56
CA ALA A 73 11.42 26.65 -0.09
C ALA A 73 10.25 26.33 0.86
N LEU A 74 10.56 25.88 2.08
CA LEU A 74 9.56 25.58 3.14
C LEU A 74 8.72 26.81 3.48
N GLU A 75 9.35 27.97 3.59
CA GLU A 75 8.68 29.24 3.87
C GLU A 75 7.84 29.76 2.70
N ASN A 76 8.10 29.27 1.48
CA ASN A 76 7.42 29.71 0.27
C ASN A 76 6.49 28.63 -0.33
N GLY A 77 6.05 27.68 0.51
CA GLY A 77 4.95 26.77 0.20
C GLY A 77 5.35 25.37 -0.25
N ALA A 78 6.65 25.07 -0.38
CA ALA A 78 7.08 23.69 -0.56
C ALA A 78 6.85 22.92 0.75
N THR A 79 5.87 22.02 0.77
CA THR A 79 5.50 21.29 1.99
C THR A 79 5.88 19.81 1.85
N PRO A 80 6.93 19.35 2.55
CA PRO A 80 7.28 17.94 2.60
C PRO A 80 6.17 17.08 3.20
N ALA A 81 6.28 15.80 2.91
CA ALA A 81 5.37 14.79 3.39
C ALA A 81 5.33 14.72 4.93
N GLY A 82 4.20 14.30 5.50
CA GLY A 82 3.93 14.48 6.92
C GLY A 82 4.89 13.75 7.89
N ARG A 83 5.58 12.67 7.50
CA ARG A 83 6.63 12.05 8.33
C ARG A 83 7.95 12.79 8.23
N ILE A 84 8.28 13.38 7.09
CA ILE A 84 9.46 14.25 6.94
C ILE A 84 9.33 15.44 7.90
N MET A 85 8.18 16.13 7.87
CA MET A 85 7.93 17.26 8.76
C MET A 85 8.02 16.91 10.25
N SER A 86 7.56 15.72 10.64
CA SER A 86 7.53 15.28 12.04
C SER A 86 8.87 14.71 12.53
N ASN A 87 9.66 14.08 11.66
CA ASN A 87 10.77 13.21 12.07
C ASN A 87 12.16 13.64 11.56
N ALA A 88 12.28 14.44 10.49
CA ALA A 88 13.60 14.88 10.02
C ALA A 88 14.30 15.76 11.08
N GLY A 89 15.52 15.40 11.48
CA GLY A 89 16.23 16.11 12.56
C GLY A 89 15.70 15.86 13.97
N ALA A 90 14.82 14.87 14.17
CA ALA A 90 14.23 14.54 15.47
C ALA A 90 14.92 13.38 16.20
N SER A 91 16.01 12.81 15.66
CA SER A 91 16.62 11.55 16.14
C SER A 91 17.01 11.57 17.62
N ALA A 92 17.42 12.71 18.16
CA ALA A 92 17.74 12.88 19.58
C ALA A 92 16.53 12.68 20.51
N TYR A 93 15.31 12.90 20.02
CA TYR A 93 14.06 12.83 20.80
C TYR A 93 13.15 11.67 20.36
N LYS A 94 13.23 11.28 19.08
CA LYS A 94 12.42 10.23 18.43
C LYS A 94 13.33 9.30 17.60
N PRO A 95 14.19 8.49 18.22
CA PRO A 95 15.23 7.72 17.50
C PRO A 95 14.69 6.56 16.67
N LYS A 96 13.44 6.12 16.89
CA LYS A 96 12.84 4.93 16.25
C LYS A 96 11.69 5.29 15.30
N THR A 97 11.80 6.41 14.59
CA THR A 97 10.79 6.86 13.62
C THR A 97 11.38 6.95 12.22
N SER A 98 10.52 6.76 11.20
CA SER A 98 10.91 6.85 9.80
C SER A 98 10.53 8.20 9.19
N THR A 99 11.32 8.69 8.24
CA THR A 99 10.93 9.80 7.35
C THR A 99 10.09 9.32 6.16
N ILE A 100 9.98 8.00 5.96
CA ILE A 100 9.17 7.37 4.92
C ILE A 100 7.70 7.32 5.38
N ASN A 101 6.80 7.86 4.55
CA ASN A 101 5.35 7.81 4.82
C ASN A 101 4.73 6.46 4.48
N CYS A 102 5.07 5.95 3.31
CA CYS A 102 4.35 4.91 2.60
C CYS A 102 5.33 3.85 2.13
N THR A 103 4.93 2.59 2.25
CA THR A 103 5.70 1.44 1.83
C THR A 103 4.77 0.44 1.17
N VAL A 104 5.37 -0.48 0.42
CA VAL A 104 4.67 -1.64 -0.17
C VAL A 104 5.46 -2.86 0.26
N SER A 105 4.75 -3.87 0.75
CA SER A 105 5.33 -5.16 1.11
C SER A 105 5.83 -5.87 -0.14
N GLU A 106 6.89 -6.63 0.02
CA GLU A 106 7.23 -7.71 -0.92
C GLU A 106 6.09 -8.74 -1.01
N THR A 107 6.18 -9.61 -2.01
CA THR A 107 5.26 -10.72 -2.25
C THR A 107 5.06 -11.57 -0.99
N ILE A 108 3.80 -11.83 -0.66
CA ILE A 108 3.44 -12.80 0.39
C ILE A 108 3.37 -14.16 -0.27
N HIS A 109 4.20 -15.10 0.14
CA HIS A 109 4.17 -16.47 -0.35
C HIS A 109 3.11 -17.27 0.38
N ASP A 110 2.54 -18.26 -0.30
CA ASP A 110 1.43 -19.07 0.19
C ASP A 110 1.88 -20.15 1.18
N SER A 111 2.46 -19.71 2.31
CA SER A 111 2.92 -20.54 3.41
C SER A 111 2.65 -19.84 4.75
N MET A 112 2.41 -20.63 5.81
CA MET A 112 2.16 -20.05 7.13
C MET A 112 3.35 -19.25 7.64
N ASP A 113 4.57 -19.75 7.42
CA ASP A 113 5.79 -19.08 7.86
C ASP A 113 5.97 -17.72 7.19
N ASP A 114 5.79 -17.62 5.86
CA ASP A 114 5.92 -16.33 5.18
C ASP A 114 4.77 -15.38 5.53
N ILE A 115 3.52 -15.86 5.63
CA ILE A 115 2.38 -15.04 6.05
C ILE A 115 2.65 -14.38 7.42
N LEU A 116 3.11 -15.17 8.40
CA LEU A 116 3.39 -14.66 9.74
C LEU A 116 4.64 -13.78 9.77
N ALA A 117 5.66 -14.09 8.96
CA ALA A 117 6.83 -13.24 8.81
C ALA A 117 6.46 -11.86 8.23
N LYS A 118 5.62 -11.81 7.19
CA LYS A 118 5.10 -10.57 6.60
C LYS A 118 4.22 -9.80 7.58
N ALA A 119 3.40 -10.47 8.38
CA ALA A 119 2.62 -9.83 9.45
C ALA A 119 3.52 -9.22 10.55
N HIS A 120 4.64 -9.88 10.89
CA HIS A 120 5.62 -9.31 11.80
C HIS A 120 6.32 -8.07 11.20
N GLN A 121 6.75 -8.15 9.93
CA GLN A 121 7.34 -7.01 9.21
C GLN A 121 6.37 -5.82 9.14
N ALA A 122 5.10 -6.08 8.83
CA ALA A 122 4.01 -5.10 8.87
C ALA A 122 3.95 -4.36 10.21
N GLY A 123 3.96 -5.10 11.33
CA GLY A 123 3.96 -4.53 12.67
C GLY A 123 5.14 -3.59 12.93
N LEU A 124 6.34 -3.96 12.47
CA LEU A 124 7.53 -3.11 12.61
C LEU A 124 7.43 -1.84 11.75
N THR A 125 6.94 -1.98 10.52
CA THR A 125 6.73 -0.85 9.59
C THR A 125 5.71 0.14 10.17
N LEU A 126 4.57 -0.36 10.64
CA LEU A 126 3.53 0.46 11.27
C LEU A 126 4.04 1.14 12.55
N LYS A 127 4.82 0.43 13.37
CA LYS A 127 5.45 1.01 14.56
C LYS A 127 6.37 2.19 14.20
N SER A 128 7.09 2.12 13.09
CA SER A 128 7.94 3.23 12.61
C SER A 128 7.15 4.46 12.15
N GLY A 129 5.84 4.31 11.93
CA GLY A 129 4.92 5.33 11.46
C GLY A 129 4.58 5.23 9.97
N ALA A 130 5.20 4.34 9.21
CA ALA A 130 4.90 4.16 7.80
C ALA A 130 3.58 3.38 7.60
N GLY A 131 2.79 3.78 6.62
CA GLY A 131 1.72 2.96 6.07
C GLY A 131 2.28 1.90 5.12
N ILE A 132 1.56 0.80 4.94
CA ILE A 132 2.04 -0.36 4.18
C ILE A 132 0.93 -1.01 3.35
N GLY A 133 1.23 -1.28 2.09
CA GLY A 133 0.36 -1.99 1.16
C GLY A 133 0.80 -3.43 0.89
N TYR A 134 -0.13 -4.30 0.49
CA TYR A 134 0.11 -5.72 0.22
C TYR A 134 -0.71 -6.22 -0.97
N ASP A 135 -0.22 -7.27 -1.63
CA ASP A 135 -1.02 -8.15 -2.50
C ASP A 135 -1.34 -9.44 -1.75
N PHE A 136 -2.61 -9.74 -1.54
CA PHE A 136 -3.07 -10.98 -0.89
C PHE A 136 -3.53 -12.04 -1.90
N SER A 137 -3.46 -11.76 -3.20
CA SER A 137 -3.93 -12.64 -4.28
C SER A 137 -3.10 -13.90 -4.43
N THR A 138 -1.89 -13.92 -3.87
CA THR A 138 -0.98 -15.07 -3.89
C THR A 138 -1.37 -16.16 -2.90
N LEU A 139 -2.27 -15.88 -1.95
CA LEU A 139 -2.71 -16.83 -0.95
C LEU A 139 -3.82 -17.72 -1.51
N ARG A 140 -3.73 -19.04 -1.28
CA ARG A 140 -4.69 -19.99 -1.86
C ARG A 140 -6.13 -19.75 -1.38
N PRO A 141 -7.13 -20.04 -2.23
CA PRO A 141 -8.51 -19.71 -1.94
C PRO A 141 -9.08 -20.53 -0.79
N LYS A 142 -10.10 -19.98 -0.12
CA LYS A 142 -10.82 -20.65 0.96
C LYS A 142 -11.30 -22.04 0.52
N GLY A 143 -11.07 -23.04 1.37
CA GLY A 143 -11.42 -24.43 1.08
C GLY A 143 -10.35 -25.20 0.28
N ALA A 144 -9.32 -24.54 -0.26
CA ALA A 144 -8.20 -25.25 -0.88
C ALA A 144 -7.44 -26.10 0.15
N MET A 145 -6.91 -27.23 -0.32
CA MET A 145 -6.20 -28.19 0.53
C MET A 145 -4.84 -27.63 0.97
N VAL A 146 -4.45 -27.90 2.22
CA VAL A 146 -3.12 -27.63 2.76
C VAL A 146 -2.35 -28.94 2.83
N ALA A 147 -1.36 -29.08 1.93
CA ALA A 147 -0.48 -30.24 1.90
C ALA A 147 0.25 -30.39 3.26
N GLY A 148 0.29 -31.60 3.80
CA GLY A 148 0.93 -31.89 5.10
C GLY A 148 0.05 -31.67 6.33
N ALA A 149 -0.90 -30.74 6.31
CA ALA A 149 -1.82 -30.50 7.43
C ALA A 149 -3.10 -31.36 7.38
N GLY A 150 -3.45 -31.90 6.20
CA GLY A 150 -4.66 -32.71 6.02
C GLY A 150 -5.98 -31.93 6.20
N ALA A 151 -5.91 -30.59 6.11
CA ALA A 151 -7.02 -29.68 6.34
C ALA A 151 -7.16 -28.67 5.18
N SER A 152 -8.32 -28.04 5.08
CA SER A 152 -8.57 -26.94 4.16
C SER A 152 -8.21 -25.58 4.78
N THR A 153 -7.73 -24.64 3.98
CA THR A 153 -7.46 -23.27 4.43
C THR A 153 -8.74 -22.45 4.66
N SER A 154 -8.68 -21.45 5.55
CA SER A 154 -9.71 -20.43 5.72
C SER A 154 -9.68 -19.32 4.65
N GLY A 155 -8.65 -19.31 3.80
CA GLY A 155 -8.47 -18.39 2.68
C GLY A 155 -7.86 -17.03 3.06
N PRO A 156 -7.60 -16.16 2.08
CA PRO A 156 -6.78 -14.96 2.24
C PRO A 156 -7.38 -13.97 3.24
N LEU A 157 -8.70 -13.76 3.21
CA LEU A 157 -9.37 -12.79 4.08
C LEU A 157 -9.22 -13.13 5.57
N SER A 158 -9.14 -14.41 5.94
CA SER A 158 -8.90 -14.82 7.33
C SER A 158 -7.48 -14.45 7.78
N PHE A 159 -6.51 -14.50 6.88
CA PHE A 159 -5.15 -14.05 7.17
C PHE A 159 -5.06 -12.53 7.21
N MET A 160 -5.81 -11.82 6.35
CA MET A 160 -5.92 -10.36 6.43
C MET A 160 -6.43 -9.89 7.80
N ASP A 161 -7.29 -10.66 8.48
CA ASP A 161 -7.75 -10.35 9.84
C ASP A 161 -6.58 -10.33 10.86
N ILE A 162 -5.50 -11.10 10.63
CA ILE A 162 -4.27 -11.06 11.44
C ILE A 162 -3.57 -9.71 11.24
N PHE A 163 -3.38 -9.28 9.99
CA PHE A 163 -2.73 -8.01 9.67
C PHE A 163 -3.56 -6.81 10.15
N ASP A 164 -4.89 -6.89 10.05
CA ASP A 164 -5.80 -5.86 10.59
C ASP A 164 -5.64 -5.74 12.10
N ARG A 165 -5.55 -6.88 12.80
CA ARG A 165 -5.35 -6.90 14.26
C ARG A 165 -3.98 -6.38 14.67
N VAL A 166 -2.92 -6.72 13.93
CA VAL A 166 -1.58 -6.15 14.12
C VAL A 166 -1.63 -4.62 14.03
N CYS A 167 -2.26 -4.06 12.99
CA CYS A 167 -2.38 -2.62 12.85
C CYS A 167 -3.25 -1.96 13.92
N ALA A 168 -4.34 -2.62 14.34
CA ALA A 168 -5.18 -2.11 15.43
C ALA A 168 -4.42 -2.04 16.76
N THR A 169 -3.54 -3.01 17.03
CA THR A 169 -2.74 -3.08 18.25
C THR A 169 -1.52 -2.15 18.20
N VAL A 170 -0.84 -2.10 17.05
CA VAL A 170 0.34 -1.25 16.88
C VAL A 170 -0.11 0.20 16.64
N SER A 171 -0.13 0.98 17.71
CA SER A 171 -0.22 2.44 17.58
C SER A 171 1.00 2.94 16.79
N SER A 172 0.79 3.48 15.58
CA SER A 172 1.91 4.04 14.80
C SER A 172 2.57 5.16 15.59
N ALA A 173 3.90 5.33 15.49
CA ALA A 173 4.62 6.36 16.24
C ALA A 173 3.90 7.73 16.19
N GLY A 174 3.49 8.22 17.36
CA GLY A 174 2.75 9.47 17.57
C GLY A 174 1.23 9.31 17.66
N ALA A 175 0.48 10.40 17.45
CA ALA A 175 -0.99 10.42 17.53
C ALA A 175 -1.71 9.93 16.25
N ARG A 176 -1.06 9.13 15.39
CA ARG A 176 -1.59 8.70 14.09
C ARG A 176 -1.91 7.21 14.09
N ARG A 177 -3.10 6.85 13.61
CA ARG A 177 -3.44 5.45 13.31
C ARG A 177 -2.56 4.92 12.18
N GLY A 178 -2.20 3.64 12.24
CA GLY A 178 -1.63 2.94 11.10
C GLY A 178 -2.64 2.87 9.97
N ALA A 179 -2.16 2.93 8.74
CA ALA A 179 -2.98 2.76 7.54
C ALA A 179 -2.36 1.61 6.73
N GLN A 180 -3.22 0.73 6.24
CA GLN A 180 -2.83 -0.39 5.39
C GLN A 180 -3.62 -0.39 4.10
N MET A 181 -3.05 -0.96 3.03
CA MET A 181 -3.75 -1.20 1.77
C MET A 181 -3.69 -2.69 1.45
N ALA A 182 -4.82 -3.27 1.10
CA ALA A 182 -4.86 -4.59 0.50
C ALA A 182 -5.29 -4.47 -0.96
N THR A 183 -4.47 -5.05 -1.84
CA THR A 183 -4.79 -5.26 -3.24
C THR A 183 -5.16 -6.73 -3.47
N PHE A 184 -6.07 -6.95 -4.42
CA PHE A 184 -6.60 -8.29 -4.67
C PHE A 184 -7.00 -8.47 -6.14
N ASP A 185 -6.61 -9.58 -6.74
CA ASP A 185 -6.85 -9.91 -8.15
C ASP A 185 -8.34 -10.17 -8.40
N VAL A 186 -8.91 -9.51 -9.41
CA VAL A 186 -10.32 -9.69 -9.77
C VAL A 186 -10.65 -11.10 -10.29
N GLY A 187 -9.64 -11.84 -10.75
CA GLY A 187 -9.73 -13.24 -11.14
C GLY A 187 -9.52 -14.24 -10.00
N HIS A 188 -9.28 -13.80 -8.75
CA HIS A 188 -9.09 -14.73 -7.64
C HIS A 188 -10.44 -15.35 -7.18
N PRO A 189 -10.51 -16.65 -6.79
CA PRO A 189 -11.77 -17.28 -6.36
C PRO A 189 -12.48 -16.58 -5.20
N ASP A 190 -11.70 -16.01 -4.27
CA ASP A 190 -12.24 -15.23 -3.14
C ASP A 190 -12.52 -13.75 -3.47
N ALA A 191 -12.39 -13.30 -4.72
CA ALA A 191 -12.59 -11.88 -5.09
C ALA A 191 -14.00 -11.38 -4.73
N ARG A 192 -15.02 -12.23 -4.84
CA ARG A 192 -16.39 -11.89 -4.45
C ARG A 192 -16.54 -11.66 -2.95
N ASP A 193 -15.78 -12.37 -2.14
CA ASP A 193 -15.78 -12.21 -0.69
C ASP A 193 -14.96 -10.99 -0.29
N PHE A 194 -13.84 -10.73 -0.99
CA PHE A 194 -13.07 -9.49 -0.86
C PHE A 194 -13.93 -8.25 -1.13
N ILE A 195 -14.72 -8.24 -2.21
CA ILE A 195 -15.65 -7.13 -2.53
C ILE A 195 -16.65 -6.88 -1.38
N ARG A 196 -17.13 -7.95 -0.73
CA ARG A 196 -18.21 -7.88 0.24
C ARG A 196 -17.73 -7.74 1.69
N CYS A 197 -16.45 -7.88 1.97
CA CYS A 197 -15.95 -8.07 3.33
C CYS A 197 -16.27 -6.89 4.27
N LYS A 198 -16.28 -5.64 3.77
CA LYS A 198 -16.62 -4.45 4.58
C LYS A 198 -18.11 -4.23 4.82
N ARG A 199 -18.98 -5.07 4.25
CA ARG A 199 -20.40 -5.12 4.63
C ARG A 199 -20.57 -5.62 6.06
N GLU A 200 -19.61 -6.41 6.53
CA GLU A 200 -19.53 -6.83 7.92
C GLU A 200 -18.98 -5.68 8.76
N ASN A 201 -19.83 -5.13 9.64
CA ASN A 201 -19.44 -4.01 10.48
C ASN A 201 -18.25 -4.38 11.38
N GLY A 202 -17.16 -3.63 11.27
CA GLY A 202 -15.98 -3.87 12.12
C GLY A 202 -14.83 -4.56 11.43
N ARG A 203 -15.08 -5.24 10.31
CA ARG A 203 -14.09 -6.06 9.64
C ARG A 203 -13.16 -5.25 8.75
N LEU A 204 -11.85 -5.56 8.80
CA LEU A 204 -10.80 -4.96 7.97
C LEU A 204 -10.81 -3.42 7.98
N ARG A 205 -11.09 -2.81 9.15
CA ARG A 205 -11.21 -1.35 9.30
C ARG A 205 -9.91 -0.59 9.10
N ASN A 206 -8.77 -1.24 9.28
CA ASN A 206 -7.46 -0.61 9.13
C ASN A 206 -6.88 -0.75 7.72
N PHE A 207 -7.64 -1.38 6.82
CA PHE A 207 -7.30 -1.49 5.41
C PHE A 207 -8.10 -0.52 4.55
N ASN A 208 -7.48 0.03 3.52
CA ASN A 208 -8.15 0.39 2.28
C ASN A 208 -8.06 -0.80 1.32
N LEU A 209 -9.16 -1.13 0.66
CA LEU A 209 -9.24 -2.30 -0.23
C LEU A 209 -9.32 -1.85 -1.68
N SER A 210 -8.52 -2.45 -2.55
CA SER A 210 -8.57 -2.19 -4.00
C SER A 210 -8.47 -3.48 -4.80
N LEU A 211 -9.25 -3.58 -5.87
CA LEU A 211 -9.13 -4.67 -6.84
C LEU A 211 -8.10 -4.33 -7.91
N LEU A 212 -7.29 -5.32 -8.28
CA LEU A 212 -6.43 -5.28 -9.45
C LEU A 212 -7.29 -5.69 -10.65
N ILE A 213 -7.62 -4.69 -11.47
CA ILE A 213 -8.46 -4.83 -12.65
C ILE A 213 -7.56 -4.90 -13.87
N THR A 214 -7.73 -5.98 -14.65
CA THR A 214 -7.04 -6.19 -15.92
C THR A 214 -7.88 -5.69 -17.09
N ASP A 215 -7.23 -5.40 -18.21
CA ASP A 215 -7.88 -5.05 -19.46
C ASP A 215 -8.76 -6.20 -19.98
N ASP A 216 -8.34 -7.45 -19.77
CA ASP A 216 -9.12 -8.65 -20.08
C ASP A 216 -10.45 -8.68 -19.32
N PHE A 217 -10.45 -8.31 -18.04
CA PHE A 217 -11.69 -8.23 -17.27
C PHE A 217 -12.62 -7.13 -17.82
N ILE A 218 -12.07 -5.95 -18.13
CA ILE A 218 -12.84 -4.85 -18.72
C ILE A 218 -13.43 -5.25 -20.08
N ASN A 219 -12.66 -5.95 -20.91
CA ASN A 219 -13.14 -6.47 -22.19
C ASN A 219 -14.24 -7.52 -22.00
N ALA A 220 -14.09 -8.43 -21.03
CA ALA A 220 -15.12 -9.40 -20.68
C ALA A 220 -16.42 -8.71 -20.21
N VAL A 221 -16.33 -7.62 -19.44
CA VAL A 221 -17.50 -6.81 -19.04
C VAL A 221 -18.19 -6.21 -20.27
N LYS A 222 -17.44 -5.55 -21.16
CA LYS A 222 -17.98 -4.93 -22.39
C LYS A 222 -18.67 -5.94 -23.30
N MET A 223 -18.11 -7.15 -23.39
CA MET A 223 -18.64 -8.24 -24.23
C MET A 223 -19.71 -9.07 -23.53
N ASN A 224 -20.04 -8.78 -22.27
CA ASN A 224 -20.93 -9.59 -21.43
C ASN A 224 -20.51 -11.08 -21.38
N ALA A 225 -19.20 -11.31 -21.36
CA ALA A 225 -18.59 -12.63 -21.36
C ALA A 225 -18.55 -13.24 -19.95
N GLU A 226 -18.27 -14.54 -19.90
CA GLU A 226 -17.96 -15.24 -18.67
C GLU A 226 -16.52 -14.91 -18.23
N TRP A 227 -16.32 -14.83 -16.91
CA TRP A 227 -15.05 -14.54 -16.27
C TRP A 227 -14.66 -15.71 -15.34
N PRO A 228 -13.56 -16.43 -15.64
CA PRO A 228 -13.11 -17.54 -14.82
C PRO A 228 -12.41 -17.03 -13.57
N LEU A 229 -12.76 -17.60 -12.42
CA LEU A 229 -12.06 -17.38 -11.16
C LEU A 229 -11.03 -18.50 -10.96
N THR A 230 -9.76 -18.12 -10.89
CA THR A 230 -8.63 -19.02 -11.10
C THR A 230 -7.56 -18.88 -10.03
N PHE A 231 -6.91 -19.98 -9.69
CA PHE A 231 -5.74 -19.98 -8.81
C PHE A 231 -4.69 -21.01 -9.29
N PRO A 232 -3.38 -20.73 -9.16
CA PRO A 232 -2.31 -21.64 -9.57
C PRO A 232 -2.44 -23.08 -9.07
N VAL A 233 -2.03 -24.02 -9.93
CA VAL A 233 -1.96 -25.45 -9.62
C VAL A 233 -0.58 -25.76 -9.06
N LEU A 234 -0.53 -26.30 -7.84
CA LEU A 234 0.72 -26.81 -7.26
C LEU A 234 1.25 -27.98 -8.11
N ALA A 235 2.56 -28.07 -8.26
CA ALA A 235 3.23 -29.17 -8.96
C ALA A 235 2.81 -30.55 -8.41
N ALA A 236 2.66 -30.64 -7.08
CA ALA A 236 2.16 -31.84 -6.40
C ALA A 236 0.71 -32.22 -6.79
N GLU A 237 -0.09 -31.26 -7.27
CA GLU A 237 -1.48 -31.45 -7.65
C GLU A 237 -1.69 -31.58 -9.16
N ARG A 238 -0.62 -31.50 -9.97
CA ARG A 238 -0.67 -31.61 -11.43
C ARG A 238 -1.50 -32.80 -11.92
N HIS A 239 -1.35 -33.96 -11.28
CA HIS A 239 -2.02 -35.20 -11.68
C HIS A 239 -3.53 -35.20 -11.48
N LYS A 240 -4.09 -34.20 -10.79
CA LYS A 240 -5.52 -34.10 -10.51
C LYS A 240 -6.31 -33.41 -11.63
N LEU A 241 -5.62 -32.80 -12.59
CA LEU A 241 -6.22 -31.98 -13.63
C LEU A 241 -5.67 -32.38 -15.00
N ASP A 242 -6.52 -32.27 -16.02
CA ASP A 242 -6.06 -32.24 -17.40
C ASP A 242 -5.60 -30.80 -17.72
N LEU A 243 -4.30 -30.61 -17.94
CA LEU A 243 -3.72 -29.29 -18.19
C LEU A 243 -4.00 -28.77 -19.60
N ASP A 244 -4.42 -29.65 -20.51
CA ASP A 244 -4.78 -29.32 -21.88
C ASP A 244 -6.28 -29.04 -22.02
N ASP A 245 -7.09 -29.27 -20.97
CA ASP A 245 -8.51 -28.95 -20.93
C ASP A 245 -8.74 -27.47 -20.52
N PRO A 246 -9.14 -26.60 -21.46
CA PRO A 246 -9.34 -25.17 -21.19
C PRO A 246 -10.56 -24.89 -20.28
N THR A 247 -11.39 -25.89 -20.00
CA THR A 247 -12.48 -25.78 -19.03
C THR A 247 -12.02 -26.02 -17.60
N GLN A 248 -10.85 -26.64 -17.41
CA GLN A 248 -10.25 -26.90 -16.10
C GLN A 248 -9.09 -25.96 -15.78
N VAL A 249 -8.28 -25.61 -16.78
CA VAL A 249 -7.04 -24.86 -16.59
C VAL A 249 -6.95 -23.66 -17.55
N LEU A 250 -6.59 -22.52 -16.99
CA LEU A 250 -6.21 -21.32 -17.73
C LEU A 250 -4.73 -21.03 -17.50
N TRP A 251 -3.98 -20.82 -18.58
CA TRP A 251 -2.58 -20.39 -18.51
C TRP A 251 -2.51 -18.87 -18.43
N ARG A 252 -1.92 -18.33 -17.36
CA ARG A 252 -1.81 -16.88 -17.13
C ARG A 252 -0.50 -16.51 -16.47
N GLU A 253 -0.15 -15.23 -16.55
CA GLU A 253 0.95 -14.69 -15.75
C GLU A 253 0.60 -14.73 -14.27
N TRP A 254 1.61 -15.04 -13.46
CA TRP A 254 1.50 -15.07 -12.00
C TRP A 254 2.80 -14.56 -11.35
N PRO A 255 2.72 -13.78 -10.25
CA PRO A 255 3.90 -13.15 -9.64
C PRO A 255 4.87 -14.15 -8.99
N VAL A 256 4.44 -15.37 -8.68
CA VAL A 256 5.25 -16.42 -8.06
C VAL A 256 5.21 -17.67 -8.94
N LYS A 257 6.35 -18.29 -9.18
CA LYS A 257 6.43 -19.48 -10.04
C LYS A 257 6.86 -20.74 -9.28
N ASP A 258 7.45 -20.55 -8.10
CA ASP A 258 7.91 -21.63 -7.25
C ASP A 258 6.74 -22.53 -6.85
N ASP A 259 7.00 -23.83 -6.82
CA ASP A 259 6.07 -24.90 -6.47
C ASP A 259 4.82 -25.06 -7.37
N TYR A 260 4.62 -24.19 -8.37
CA TYR A 260 3.51 -24.27 -9.32
C TYR A 260 3.87 -24.97 -10.63
N VAL A 261 2.85 -25.38 -11.37
CA VAL A 261 3.02 -25.92 -12.72
C VAL A 261 3.24 -24.77 -13.70
N VAL A 262 4.45 -24.69 -14.27
CA VAL A 262 4.87 -23.64 -15.20
C VAL A 262 5.12 -24.24 -16.59
N ARG A 263 4.67 -23.56 -17.65
CA ARG A 263 4.93 -23.91 -19.04
C ARG A 263 6.24 -23.30 -19.53
N GLU A 264 6.79 -23.79 -20.64
CA GLU A 264 8.08 -23.34 -21.19
C GLU A 264 8.12 -21.83 -21.51
N ASP A 265 6.97 -21.21 -21.82
CA ASP A 265 6.84 -19.77 -22.06
C ASP A 265 6.72 -18.94 -20.77
N GLY A 266 6.79 -19.60 -19.60
CA GLY A 266 6.76 -18.96 -18.29
C GLY A 266 5.37 -18.69 -17.73
N LEU A 267 4.29 -19.09 -18.41
CA LEU A 267 2.93 -19.00 -17.88
C LEU A 267 2.67 -20.09 -16.84
N VAL A 268 1.82 -19.78 -15.86
CA VAL A 268 1.44 -20.69 -14.78
C VAL A 268 0.07 -21.28 -15.07
N ALA A 269 -0.08 -22.59 -14.87
CA ALA A 269 -1.37 -23.26 -14.95
C ALA A 269 -2.22 -22.86 -13.75
N CYS A 270 -3.36 -22.21 -13.98
CA CYS A 270 -4.32 -21.85 -12.96
C CYS A 270 -5.61 -22.66 -13.13
N ARG A 271 -5.98 -23.40 -12.09
CA ARG A 271 -7.25 -24.13 -12.04
C ARG A 271 -8.40 -23.15 -12.02
N ILE A 272 -9.43 -23.43 -12.81
CA ILE A 272 -10.73 -22.74 -12.75
C ILE A 272 -11.54 -23.32 -11.60
N TYR A 273 -11.85 -22.48 -10.60
CA TYR A 273 -12.64 -22.84 -9.42
C TYR A 273 -14.13 -22.57 -9.62
N ASP A 274 -14.45 -21.47 -10.30
CA ASP A 274 -15.81 -21.04 -10.60
C ASP A 274 -15.78 -20.10 -11.82
N THR A 275 -16.94 -19.88 -12.43
CA THR A 275 -17.08 -18.97 -13.57
C THR A 275 -18.29 -18.06 -13.34
N ILE A 276 -18.12 -16.76 -13.57
CA ILE A 276 -19.16 -15.76 -13.36
C ILE A 276 -19.24 -14.78 -14.53
N LYS A 277 -20.44 -14.37 -14.93
CA LYS A 277 -20.58 -13.23 -15.85
C LYS A 277 -19.79 -12.02 -15.37
N ALA A 278 -18.92 -11.50 -16.22
CA ALA A 278 -18.08 -10.35 -15.91
C ALA A 278 -18.92 -9.13 -15.51
N THR A 279 -20.05 -8.91 -16.20
CA THR A 279 -21.02 -7.84 -15.87
C THR A 279 -21.64 -8.00 -14.48
N LYS A 280 -21.87 -9.24 -14.03
CA LYS A 280 -22.37 -9.51 -12.68
C LYS A 280 -21.32 -9.17 -11.64
N LEU A 281 -20.06 -9.58 -11.85
CA LEU A 281 -18.97 -9.22 -10.95
C LEU A 281 -18.74 -7.71 -10.90
N TRP A 282 -18.73 -7.04 -12.07
CA TRP A 282 -18.65 -5.59 -12.19
C TRP A 282 -19.74 -4.87 -11.41
N ASN A 283 -21.00 -5.30 -11.55
CA ASN A 283 -22.10 -4.72 -10.80
C ASN A 283 -21.93 -4.91 -9.28
N GLN A 284 -21.40 -6.07 -8.84
CA GLN A 284 -21.09 -6.27 -7.42
C GLN A 284 -20.02 -5.30 -6.92
N ILE A 285 -18.98 -5.04 -7.72
CA ILE A 285 -17.93 -4.05 -7.42
C ILE A 285 -18.58 -2.67 -7.29
N MET A 286 -19.28 -2.21 -8.33
CA MET A 286 -19.88 -0.88 -8.36
C MET A 286 -20.88 -0.63 -7.22
N SER A 287 -21.75 -1.59 -6.93
CA SER A 287 -22.67 -1.47 -5.79
C SER A 287 -21.91 -1.38 -4.47
N SER A 288 -20.86 -2.18 -4.27
CA SER A 288 -20.07 -2.12 -3.03
C SER A 288 -19.32 -0.79 -2.89
N THR A 289 -18.70 -0.31 -3.97
CA THR A 289 -18.01 0.98 -3.98
C THR A 289 -18.99 2.12 -3.69
N TYR A 290 -20.22 2.06 -4.20
CA TYR A 290 -21.26 3.05 -3.91
C TYR A 290 -21.72 3.00 -2.44
N ASP A 291 -22.02 1.81 -1.94
CA ASP A 291 -22.62 1.63 -0.61
C ASP A 291 -21.59 1.79 0.54
N TYR A 292 -20.32 1.45 0.30
CA TYR A 292 -19.28 1.32 1.34
C TYR A 292 -17.98 2.06 1.02
N ALA A 293 -17.93 2.83 -0.07
CA ALA A 293 -16.73 3.50 -0.59
C ALA A 293 -15.57 2.55 -0.97
N GLU A 294 -15.81 1.23 -0.97
CA GLU A 294 -14.80 0.19 -1.22
C GLU A 294 -15.39 -1.09 -1.86
N PRO A 295 -14.59 -1.87 -2.63
CA PRO A 295 -13.18 -1.62 -2.94
C PRO A 295 -12.99 -0.51 -3.99
N GLY A 296 -11.81 0.12 -3.97
CA GLY A 296 -11.30 0.87 -5.13
C GLY A 296 -10.90 -0.08 -6.26
N PHE A 297 -10.43 0.48 -7.37
CA PHE A 297 -9.85 -0.30 -8.46
C PHE A 297 -8.54 0.30 -8.95
N ILE A 298 -7.61 -0.57 -9.29
CA ILE A 298 -6.31 -0.25 -9.87
C ILE A 298 -6.28 -0.94 -11.23
N LEU A 299 -6.13 -0.16 -12.30
CA LEU A 299 -5.93 -0.69 -13.66
C LEU A 299 -4.50 -1.22 -13.76
N ILE A 300 -4.30 -2.47 -13.35
CA ILE A 300 -2.97 -3.00 -13.02
C ILE A 300 -2.11 -3.20 -14.27
N ASP A 301 -2.73 -3.52 -15.40
CA ASP A 301 -2.04 -3.66 -16.68
C ASP A 301 -1.48 -2.30 -17.09
N ARG A 302 -2.30 -1.24 -17.03
CA ARG A 302 -1.86 0.12 -17.34
C ARG A 302 -0.76 0.63 -16.42
N VAL A 303 -0.80 0.26 -15.13
CA VAL A 303 0.27 0.58 -14.17
C VAL A 303 1.59 -0.06 -14.60
N ASN A 304 1.57 -1.31 -15.06
CA ASN A 304 2.77 -2.02 -15.49
C ASN A 304 3.26 -1.60 -16.87
N GLU A 305 2.36 -1.29 -17.82
CA GLU A 305 2.73 -0.71 -19.13
C GLU A 305 3.50 0.60 -19.00
N LEU A 306 3.16 1.41 -17.98
CA LEU A 306 3.79 2.69 -17.71
C LEU A 306 4.89 2.61 -16.63
N ASN A 307 5.27 1.41 -16.21
CA ASN A 307 6.29 1.24 -15.20
C ASN A 307 7.68 1.48 -15.78
N ASN A 308 8.36 2.54 -15.35
CA ASN A 308 9.75 2.83 -15.77
C ASN A 308 10.76 1.74 -15.36
N ASN A 309 10.41 0.89 -14.38
CA ASN A 309 11.24 -0.22 -13.90
C ASN A 309 10.76 -1.59 -14.38
N TRP A 310 9.95 -1.66 -15.45
CA TRP A 310 9.35 -2.90 -15.98
C TRP A 310 10.36 -4.05 -16.20
N PHE A 311 11.64 -3.73 -16.41
CA PHE A 311 12.71 -4.70 -16.67
C PHE A 311 13.16 -5.46 -15.41
N CYS A 312 12.84 -4.98 -14.21
CA CYS A 312 13.26 -5.60 -12.94
C CYS A 312 12.14 -5.74 -11.91
N GLU A 313 10.94 -5.23 -12.17
CA GLU A 313 9.81 -5.37 -11.26
C GLU A 313 8.48 -5.48 -12.00
N HIS A 314 7.50 -6.09 -11.32
CA HIS A 314 6.11 -6.13 -11.75
C HIS A 314 5.24 -5.69 -10.58
N ILE A 315 4.46 -4.62 -10.79
CA ILE A 315 3.69 -3.98 -9.74
C ILE A 315 2.39 -4.76 -9.54
N ARG A 316 2.17 -5.18 -8.29
CA ARG A 316 0.99 -5.96 -7.87
C ARG A 316 0.30 -5.40 -6.63
N ALA A 317 0.94 -4.46 -5.95
CA ALA A 317 0.39 -3.77 -4.79
C ALA A 317 0.75 -2.29 -4.84
N THR A 318 -0.01 -1.48 -4.12
CA THR A 318 0.22 -0.04 -3.96
C THR A 318 0.12 0.33 -2.49
N ASN A 319 0.65 1.48 -2.12
CA ASN A 319 0.61 1.96 -0.75
C ASN A 319 -0.78 2.49 -0.35
N PRO A 320 -1.08 2.61 0.95
CA PRO A 320 -2.32 3.25 1.43
C PRO A 320 -2.46 4.71 1.01
#